data_AF-A0A951VW55-F1
#
_entry.id   AF-A0A951VW55-F1
#
_cell.length_a   1.000
_cell.length_b   1.000
_cell.length_c   1.000
_cell.angle_alpha   90.00
_cell.angle_beta   90.00
_cell.angle_gamma   90.00
#
_symmetry.space_group_name_H-M   'P 1'
#
loop_
_entity.id
_entity.type
_entity.pdbx_description
1 polymer ?
#
loop_
_entity_poly.entity_id
_entity_poly.type
_entity_poly.pdbx_seq_one_letter_code
_entity_poly.pdbx_strand_id
1 'polypeptide(L)'
;MTWIGGGYYIFSNRFEILSFFYRLTLRPPAAGTQNQSKAYFTFIEPVINEIKEQQIDLNRMRNSCPKVLVRSFRPDENFFTADWLQIHLQKKDFSTDIDLSSDLYWKKNRPIIAEALYSLLESTIYAYEIPAEITESEPILVPQLIEQFSAALCNPYPAIRIWGNYAAFQEQRAYNELLSTEKDIEFRLPFPAERELLMLSKLKNRGEYIMALRSYLGGPPPADPNESCTDFRLVCIAPNEALRATDKLIYASPKDRLGMLFLNHGRIYLRLSNQNITYINKALDRFEGATEDRSSEISARLEMGAVLAGQKRYNEAYRQLSILQVVMGPQVKRSREFRVLARQVLMGSGRFVEADCFSFDANRGGARPACIDFVL
;
A
#
# COMPACT_ATOMS: atom_id res chain seq x y z
N MET A 1 12.28 -1.37 46.96
CA MET A 1 11.27 -1.46 45.89
C MET A 1 11.65 -0.68 44.62
N THR A 2 12.28 0.50 44.73
CA THR A 2 12.72 1.31 43.57
C THR A 2 13.68 0.60 42.61
N TRP A 3 14.59 -0.25 43.11
CA TRP A 3 15.49 -1.07 42.28
C TRP A 3 14.77 -2.18 41.49
N ILE A 4 13.72 -2.78 42.07
CA ILE A 4 12.90 -3.80 41.40
C ILE A 4 12.02 -3.14 40.34
N GLY A 5 11.43 -1.97 40.64
CA GLY A 5 10.69 -1.17 39.67
C GLY A 5 11.57 -0.64 38.54
N GLY A 6 12.78 -0.16 38.84
CA GLY A 6 13.77 0.27 37.85
C GLY A 6 14.28 -0.88 36.99
N GLY A 7 14.57 -2.04 37.60
CA GLY A 7 14.94 -3.26 36.88
C GLY A 7 13.84 -3.77 35.97
N TYR A 8 12.58 -3.76 36.44
CA TYR A 8 11.41 -4.13 35.63
C TYR A 8 11.19 -3.13 34.48
N TYR A 9 11.36 -1.83 34.72
CA TYR A 9 11.24 -0.81 33.69
C TYR A 9 12.33 -0.94 32.62
N ILE A 10 13.59 -1.11 33.03
CA ILE A 10 14.71 -1.35 32.11
C ILE A 10 14.48 -2.64 31.33
N PHE A 11 14.04 -3.72 31.97
CA PHE A 11 13.78 -4.98 31.28
C PHE A 11 12.60 -4.85 30.32
N SER A 12 11.52 -4.18 30.70
CA SER A 12 10.33 -4.01 29.87
C SER A 12 10.59 -3.10 28.66
N ASN A 13 11.42 -2.07 28.83
CA ASN A 13 11.78 -1.11 27.78
C ASN A 13 13.17 -1.34 27.19
N ARG A 14 13.79 -2.51 27.44
CA ARG A 14 15.19 -2.78 27.09
C ARG A 14 15.51 -2.51 25.62
N PHE A 15 14.53 -2.75 24.75
CA PHE A 15 14.67 -2.57 23.32
C PHE A 15 14.55 -1.10 22.88
N GLU A 16 13.68 -0.31 23.51
CA GLU A 16 13.62 1.14 23.30
C GLU A 16 14.88 1.83 23.82
N ILE A 17 15.41 1.36 24.96
CA ILE A 17 16.63 1.89 25.55
C ILE A 17 17.85 1.56 24.67
N LEU A 18 18.00 0.30 24.25
CA LEU A 18 19.11 -0.12 23.38
C LEU A 18 19.06 0.56 22.01
N SER A 19 17.86 0.74 21.46
CA SER A 19 17.68 1.43 20.18
C SER A 19 18.02 2.91 20.28
N PHE A 20 17.61 3.57 21.36
CA PHE A 20 18.00 4.94 21.67
C PHE A 20 19.53 5.07 21.77
N PHE A 21 20.21 4.21 22.54
CA PHE A 21 21.67 4.27 22.68
C PHE A 21 22.42 3.99 21.38
N TYR A 22 21.98 3.04 20.57
CA TYR A 22 22.60 2.80 19.28
C TYR A 22 22.32 3.94 18.29
N ARG A 23 21.13 4.57 18.32
CA ARG A 23 20.89 5.79 17.52
C ARG A 23 21.83 6.94 17.89
N LEU A 24 22.30 6.99 19.14
CA LEU A 24 23.32 7.96 19.57
C LEU A 24 24.73 7.61 19.06
N THR A 25 25.01 6.34 18.80
CA THR A 25 26.32 5.91 18.24
C THR A 25 26.33 5.97 16.72
N LEU A 26 25.19 5.73 16.08
CA LEU A 26 24.96 6.08 14.69
C LEU A 26 25.14 7.59 14.55
N ARG A 27 25.97 8.02 13.62
CA ARG A 27 26.03 9.42 13.17
C ARG A 27 25.21 9.51 11.88
N PRO A 28 23.86 9.48 11.92
CA PRO A 28 23.06 9.55 10.71
C PRO A 28 23.20 10.94 10.07
N PRO A 29 22.99 11.03 8.75
CA PRO A 29 22.84 12.32 8.09
C PRO A 29 21.63 13.09 8.67
N ALA A 30 21.61 14.40 8.49
CA ALA A 30 20.45 15.22 8.85
C ALA A 30 19.22 14.77 8.05
N ALA A 31 18.02 14.99 8.59
CA ALA A 31 16.77 14.59 7.93
C ALA A 31 16.68 15.19 6.52
N GLY A 32 16.37 14.38 5.51
CA GLY A 32 16.33 14.80 4.10
C GLY A 32 17.70 14.94 3.42
N THR A 33 18.80 14.57 4.08
CA THR A 33 20.15 14.50 3.50
C THR A 33 20.68 13.06 3.52
N GLN A 34 21.77 12.80 2.79
CA GLN A 34 22.31 11.44 2.65
C GLN A 34 23.84 11.41 2.76
N ASN A 35 24.38 10.26 3.18
CA ASN A 35 25.79 9.90 3.08
C ASN A 35 25.92 8.65 2.20
N GLN A 36 25.93 8.89 0.88
CA GLN A 36 25.85 7.85 -0.15
C GLN A 36 27.08 6.94 -0.15
N SER A 37 28.28 7.50 0.01
CA SER A 37 29.52 6.70 0.07
C SER A 37 29.53 5.75 1.26
N LYS A 38 29.09 6.20 2.44
CA LYS A 38 28.99 5.31 3.61
C LYS A 38 27.95 4.22 3.40
N ALA A 39 26.78 4.55 2.87
CA ALA A 39 25.75 3.56 2.54
C ALA A 39 26.28 2.50 1.57
N TYR A 40 26.96 2.93 0.50
CA TYR A 40 27.44 2.04 -0.55
C TYR A 40 28.60 1.15 -0.08
N PHE A 41 29.75 1.73 0.26
CA PHE A 41 30.98 0.98 0.52
C PHE A 41 30.93 0.17 1.83
N THR A 42 30.14 0.59 2.82
CA THR A 42 30.06 -0.13 4.11
C THR A 42 29.01 -1.24 4.09
N PHE A 43 27.90 -1.08 3.35
CA PHE A 43 26.73 -1.96 3.49
C PHE A 43 26.28 -2.61 2.18
N ILE A 44 26.19 -1.84 1.09
CA ILE A 44 25.61 -2.32 -0.18
C ILE A 44 26.63 -3.11 -1.00
N GLU A 45 27.83 -2.57 -1.21
CA GLU A 45 28.87 -3.20 -2.02
C GLU A 45 29.28 -4.58 -1.49
N PRO A 46 29.52 -4.78 -0.17
CA PRO A 46 29.82 -6.11 0.37
C PRO A 46 28.72 -7.13 0.06
N VAL A 47 27.45 -6.72 0.15
CA VAL A 47 26.30 -7.58 -0.16
C VAL A 47 26.28 -7.95 -1.64
N ILE A 48 26.41 -6.96 -2.54
CA ILE A 48 26.39 -7.22 -3.98
C ILE A 48 27.53 -8.16 -4.38
N ASN A 49 28.73 -7.95 -3.82
CA ASN A 49 29.89 -8.80 -4.07
C ASN A 49 29.65 -10.22 -3.56
N GLU A 50 29.13 -10.40 -2.35
CA GLU A 50 28.83 -11.71 -1.79
C GLU A 50 27.81 -12.49 -2.64
N ILE A 51 26.73 -11.84 -3.08
CA ILE A 51 25.72 -12.47 -3.95
C ILE A 51 26.33 -12.90 -5.29
N LYS A 52 27.20 -12.07 -5.86
CA LYS A 52 27.88 -12.35 -7.13
C LYS A 52 28.89 -13.49 -7.00
N GLU A 53 29.70 -13.49 -5.95
CA GLU A 53 30.70 -14.53 -5.66
C GLU A 53 30.04 -15.89 -5.42
N GLN A 54 28.94 -15.92 -4.66
CA GLN A 54 28.20 -17.14 -4.38
C GLN A 54 27.25 -17.55 -5.52
N GLN A 55 27.16 -16.75 -6.59
CA GLN A 55 26.29 -16.97 -7.75
C GLN A 55 24.82 -17.20 -7.35
N ILE A 56 24.31 -16.39 -6.41
CA ILE A 56 22.94 -16.52 -5.92
C ILE A 56 21.98 -15.76 -6.85
N ASP A 57 20.98 -16.46 -7.36
CA ASP A 57 19.91 -15.92 -8.21
C ASP A 57 18.67 -15.63 -7.37
N LEU A 58 18.46 -14.35 -7.08
CA LEU A 58 17.32 -13.84 -6.32
C LEU A 58 15.98 -14.12 -7.01
N ASN A 59 15.92 -14.12 -8.35
CA ASN A 59 14.70 -14.40 -9.10
C ASN A 59 14.32 -15.87 -8.98
N ARG A 60 15.30 -16.77 -9.07
CA ARG A 60 15.07 -18.19 -8.79
C ARG A 60 14.53 -18.40 -7.38
N MET A 61 15.12 -17.74 -6.38
CA MET A 61 14.63 -17.84 -5.01
C MET A 61 13.19 -17.34 -4.87
N ARG A 62 12.87 -16.16 -5.41
CA ARG A 62 11.51 -15.61 -5.41
C ARG A 62 10.49 -16.57 -6.04
N ASN A 63 10.83 -17.20 -7.16
CA ASN A 63 9.94 -18.13 -7.85
C ASN A 63 9.76 -19.47 -7.12
N SER A 64 10.68 -19.82 -6.22
CA SER A 64 10.61 -21.02 -5.37
C SER A 64 9.87 -20.78 -4.04
N CYS A 65 9.23 -19.62 -3.85
CA CYS A 65 8.52 -19.28 -2.63
C CYS A 65 7.36 -20.25 -2.31
N PRO A 66 7.32 -20.88 -1.12
CA PRO A 66 6.20 -21.69 -0.69
C PRO A 66 4.90 -20.89 -0.66
N LYS A 67 3.84 -21.44 -1.27
CA LYS A 67 2.50 -20.81 -1.29
C LYS A 67 1.95 -20.51 0.12
N VAL A 68 2.36 -21.28 1.11
CA VAL A 68 1.96 -21.09 2.52
C VAL A 68 2.58 -19.82 3.10
N LEU A 69 3.87 -19.56 2.85
CA LEU A 69 4.58 -18.38 3.34
C LEU A 69 4.08 -17.07 2.73
N VAL A 70 3.64 -17.13 1.47
CA VAL A 70 3.03 -15.97 0.78
C VAL A 70 1.74 -15.51 1.48
N ARG A 71 1.07 -16.38 2.25
CA ARG A 71 -0.23 -16.11 2.89
C ARG A 71 -0.21 -16.10 4.42
N SER A 72 0.90 -16.50 5.06
CA SER A 72 0.93 -16.80 6.49
C SER A 72 1.44 -15.66 7.38
N PHE A 73 2.00 -14.59 6.82
CA PHE A 73 2.50 -13.50 7.66
C PHE A 73 1.35 -12.55 8.05
N ARG A 74 0.98 -12.58 9.33
CA ARG A 74 0.07 -11.62 9.95
C ARG A 74 0.89 -10.49 10.57
N PRO A 75 0.65 -9.23 10.22
CA PRO A 75 1.18 -8.13 10.99
C PRO A 75 0.44 -8.08 12.32
N ASP A 76 1.12 -8.36 13.42
CA ASP A 76 0.69 -7.82 14.70
C ASP A 76 0.73 -6.29 14.60
N GLU A 77 -0.37 -5.63 14.99
CA GLU A 77 -0.55 -4.16 14.95
C GLU A 77 0.57 -3.39 15.70
N ASN A 78 1.28 -4.07 16.62
CA ASN A 78 2.40 -3.51 17.38
C ASN A 78 3.67 -3.27 16.55
N PHE A 79 3.72 -3.68 15.28
CA PHE A 79 4.88 -3.43 14.41
C PHE A 79 4.97 -2.00 13.87
N PHE A 80 3.91 -1.20 13.98
CA PHE A 80 3.90 0.17 13.47
C PHE A 80 4.67 1.18 14.35
N THR A 81 5.21 0.73 15.49
CA THR A 81 6.13 1.48 16.36
C THR A 81 7.50 0.82 16.51
N ALA A 82 7.75 -0.28 15.79
CA ALA A 82 8.94 -1.09 15.94
C ALA A 82 10.21 -0.40 15.42
N ASP A 83 11.00 0.10 16.36
CA ASP A 83 12.35 0.62 16.16
C ASP A 83 13.23 -0.35 15.33
N TRP A 84 14.25 0.17 14.63
CA TRP A 84 15.17 -0.64 13.82
C TRP A 84 15.83 -1.78 14.63
N LEU A 85 15.89 -1.65 15.97
CA LEU A 85 16.33 -2.71 16.87
C LEU A 85 15.36 -3.90 16.94
N GLN A 86 14.04 -3.71 16.82
CA GLN A 86 13.10 -4.84 16.71
C GLN A 86 13.31 -5.61 15.40
N ILE A 87 13.67 -4.93 14.30
CA ILE A 87 14.14 -5.59 13.06
C ILE A 87 15.39 -6.42 13.36
N HIS A 88 16.35 -5.89 14.12
CA HIS A 88 17.60 -6.57 14.48
C HIS A 88 17.40 -7.76 15.45
N LEU A 89 16.39 -7.69 16.33
CA LEU A 89 16.04 -8.74 17.30
C LEU A 89 15.10 -9.81 16.73
N GLN A 90 14.38 -9.48 15.64
CA GLN A 90 13.65 -10.46 14.82
C GLN A 90 14.55 -11.40 14.02
N LYS A 91 15.89 -11.30 14.15
CA LYS A 91 16.82 -12.38 13.76
C LYS A 91 16.38 -13.76 14.26
N LYS A 92 15.49 -13.82 15.28
CA LYS A 92 15.03 -15.07 15.91
C LYS A 92 13.94 -15.87 15.19
N ASP A 93 13.17 -15.35 14.23
CA ASP A 93 12.00 -16.09 13.69
C ASP A 93 11.91 -16.17 12.15
N PHE A 94 13.04 -16.35 11.47
CA PHE A 94 13.02 -17.03 10.16
C PHE A 94 13.28 -18.55 10.31
N SER A 95 13.42 -19.06 11.53
CA SER A 95 13.81 -20.44 11.84
C SER A 95 12.62 -21.38 12.08
N THR A 96 11.40 -20.87 12.27
CA THR A 96 10.21 -21.66 12.55
C THR A 96 9.55 -22.17 11.26
N ASP A 97 10.28 -23.00 10.50
CA ASP A 97 9.68 -23.77 9.42
C ASP A 97 9.13 -25.08 9.99
N ILE A 98 7.80 -25.19 9.98
CA ILE A 98 7.10 -26.44 9.67
C ILE A 98 7.72 -26.96 8.37
N ASP A 99 7.91 -28.27 8.24
CA ASP A 99 8.58 -28.95 7.12
C ASP A 99 7.94 -28.61 5.75
N LEU A 100 8.27 -27.43 5.22
CA LEU A 100 7.74 -26.89 3.97
C LEU A 100 8.59 -27.46 2.83
N SER A 101 7.91 -27.94 1.79
CA SER A 101 8.51 -28.44 0.55
C SER A 101 9.06 -27.31 -0.33
N SER A 102 9.93 -26.45 0.20
CA SER A 102 10.70 -25.50 -0.61
C SER A 102 11.86 -26.18 -1.34
N ASP A 103 12.25 -25.61 -2.49
CA ASP A 103 13.43 -26.01 -3.28
C ASP A 103 14.69 -26.00 -2.38
N LEU A 104 15.51 -27.05 -2.48
CA LEU A 104 16.80 -27.16 -1.78
C LEU A 104 17.69 -25.93 -2.03
N TYR A 105 17.60 -25.33 -3.21
CA TYR A 105 18.30 -24.08 -3.55
C TYR A 105 17.87 -22.91 -2.64
N TRP A 106 16.57 -22.77 -2.42
CA TRP A 106 16.03 -21.69 -1.59
C TRP A 106 16.43 -21.88 -0.12
N LYS A 107 16.28 -23.11 0.42
CA LYS A 107 16.68 -23.42 1.80
C LYS A 107 18.16 -23.16 2.06
N LYS A 108 19.02 -23.51 1.10
CA LYS A 108 20.48 -23.31 1.21
C LYS A 108 20.86 -21.84 1.29
N ASN A 109 20.27 -20.98 0.45
CA ASN A 109 20.71 -19.60 0.29
C ASN A 109 19.95 -18.61 1.19
N ARG A 110 18.81 -19.01 1.77
CA ARG A 110 17.98 -18.17 2.66
C ARG A 110 18.79 -17.46 3.76
N PRO A 111 19.70 -18.11 4.51
CA PRO A 111 20.43 -17.43 5.59
C PRO A 111 21.30 -16.28 5.09
N ILE A 112 22.01 -16.49 3.97
CA ILE A 112 22.87 -15.47 3.34
C ILE A 112 22.02 -14.29 2.85
N ILE A 113 20.90 -14.56 2.18
CA ILE A 113 19.99 -13.49 1.72
C ILE A 113 19.37 -12.72 2.90
N ALA A 114 19.07 -13.40 4.01
CA ALA A 114 18.55 -12.75 5.21
C ALA A 114 19.60 -11.82 5.84
N GLU A 115 20.85 -12.26 5.97
CA GLU A 115 21.95 -11.43 6.47
C GLU A 115 22.22 -10.23 5.56
N ALA A 116 22.26 -10.46 4.25
CA ALA A 116 22.39 -9.41 3.25
C ALA A 116 21.26 -8.37 3.34
N LEU A 117 20.01 -8.81 3.48
CA LEU A 117 18.87 -7.91 3.66
C LEU A 117 19.02 -7.02 4.90
N TYR A 118 19.58 -7.52 6.00
CA TYR A 118 19.85 -6.70 7.18
C TYR A 118 20.87 -5.61 6.90
N SER A 119 21.98 -5.93 6.23
CA SER A 119 22.98 -4.93 5.83
C SER A 119 22.36 -3.86 4.92
N LEU A 120 21.53 -4.27 3.95
CA LEU A 120 20.81 -3.33 3.09
C LEU A 120 19.84 -2.45 3.88
N LEU A 121 19.11 -2.99 4.85
CA LEU A 121 18.24 -2.20 5.73
C LEU A 121 19.04 -1.17 6.55
N GLU A 122 20.24 -1.53 7.05
CA GLU A 122 21.13 -0.57 7.74
C GLU A 122 21.64 0.53 6.81
N SER A 123 21.87 0.23 5.53
CA SER A 123 22.27 1.24 4.55
C SER A 123 21.25 2.40 4.44
N THR A 124 19.96 2.13 4.68
CA THR A 124 18.87 3.14 4.63
C THR A 124 18.97 4.20 5.73
N ILE A 125 19.77 3.96 6.78
CA ILE A 125 20.12 4.98 7.78
C ILE A 125 20.92 6.12 7.12
N TYR A 126 21.69 5.81 6.08
CA TYR A 126 22.65 6.73 5.47
C TYR A 126 22.18 7.24 4.10
N ALA A 127 21.58 6.40 3.25
CA ALA A 127 21.11 6.84 1.95
C ALA A 127 19.99 5.96 1.39
N TYR A 128 19.15 6.54 0.54
CA TYR A 128 18.18 5.82 -0.28
C TYR A 128 18.55 5.80 -1.77
N GLU A 129 19.32 6.78 -2.24
CA GLU A 129 19.72 6.94 -3.64
C GLU A 129 21.25 6.90 -3.72
N ILE A 130 21.80 5.92 -4.43
CA ILE A 130 23.24 5.86 -4.72
C ILE A 130 23.44 6.23 -6.19
N PRO A 131 24.20 7.28 -6.50
CA PRO A 131 24.37 7.75 -7.85
C PRO A 131 25.42 6.90 -8.59
N ALA A 132 25.39 6.93 -9.92
CA ALA A 132 26.22 6.08 -10.77
C ALA A 132 27.72 6.30 -10.51
N GLU A 133 28.11 7.52 -10.16
CA GLU A 133 29.47 7.95 -9.85
C GLU A 133 30.08 7.19 -8.67
N ILE A 134 29.27 6.74 -7.71
CA ILE A 134 29.74 5.96 -6.55
C ILE A 134 29.77 4.47 -6.87
N THR A 135 28.79 3.98 -7.63
CA THR A 135 28.67 2.55 -8.00
C THR A 135 29.57 2.12 -9.15
N GLU A 136 30.20 3.08 -9.85
CA GLU A 136 30.94 2.90 -11.10
C GLU A 136 30.15 2.21 -12.23
N SER A 137 28.82 2.12 -12.10
CA SER A 137 27.95 1.39 -13.02
C SER A 137 26.58 2.07 -13.16
N GLU A 138 25.55 1.52 -12.54
CA GLU A 138 24.18 2.01 -12.59
C GLU A 138 23.74 2.61 -11.24
N PRO A 139 22.92 3.67 -11.24
CA PRO A 139 22.42 4.22 -9.99
C PRO A 139 21.57 3.18 -9.26
N ILE A 140 21.77 3.06 -7.95
CA ILE A 140 21.05 2.12 -7.10
C ILE A 140 19.99 2.88 -6.32
N LEU A 141 18.74 2.46 -6.47
CA LEU A 141 17.67 2.83 -5.55
C LEU A 141 17.56 1.76 -4.46
N VAL A 142 18.03 2.09 -3.26
CA VAL A 142 18.11 1.15 -2.12
C VAL A 142 16.76 0.48 -1.81
N PRO A 143 15.60 1.19 -1.81
CA PRO A 143 14.29 0.56 -1.68
C PRO A 143 14.02 -0.57 -2.69
N GLN A 144 14.41 -0.40 -3.96
CA GLN A 144 14.22 -1.43 -4.99
C GLN A 144 15.13 -2.64 -4.74
N LEU A 145 16.37 -2.41 -4.31
CA LEU A 145 17.29 -3.50 -3.96
C LEU A 145 16.75 -4.30 -2.77
N ILE A 146 16.27 -3.62 -1.73
CA ILE A 146 15.62 -4.25 -0.58
C ILE A 146 14.37 -5.02 -0.99
N GLU A 147 13.58 -4.52 -1.93
CA GLU A 147 12.42 -5.21 -2.48
C GLU A 147 12.79 -6.55 -3.15
N GLN A 148 13.87 -6.58 -3.93
CA GLN A 148 14.34 -7.81 -4.57
C GLN A 148 14.76 -8.88 -3.53
N PHE A 149 15.53 -8.50 -2.51
CA PHE A 149 15.95 -9.40 -1.44
C PHE A 149 14.78 -9.86 -0.57
N SER A 150 13.87 -8.94 -0.24
CA SER A 150 12.64 -9.22 0.51
C SER A 150 11.74 -10.21 -0.23
N ALA A 151 11.59 -10.04 -1.55
CA ALA A 151 10.84 -10.96 -2.40
C ALA A 151 11.51 -12.34 -2.51
N ALA A 152 12.84 -12.40 -2.57
CA ALA A 152 13.59 -13.66 -2.55
C ALA A 152 13.39 -14.45 -1.25
N LEU A 153 13.17 -13.77 -0.13
CA LEU A 153 12.83 -14.38 1.18
C LEU A 153 11.33 -14.63 1.38
N CYS A 154 10.50 -14.36 0.38
CA CYS A 154 9.04 -14.48 0.46
C CYS A 154 8.43 -13.60 1.56
N ASN A 155 9.09 -12.49 1.91
CA ASN A 155 8.64 -11.55 2.93
C ASN A 155 8.77 -10.12 2.40
N PRO A 156 7.74 -9.57 1.73
CA PRO A 156 7.77 -8.23 1.17
C PRO A 156 7.58 -7.10 2.20
N TYR A 157 7.34 -7.41 3.48
CA TYR A 157 7.07 -6.40 4.51
C TYR A 157 8.21 -5.37 4.69
N PRO A 158 9.50 -5.75 4.75
CA PRO A 158 10.59 -4.79 4.87
C PRO A 158 10.60 -3.81 3.70
N ALA A 159 10.31 -4.27 2.48
CA ALA A 159 10.26 -3.43 1.29
C ALA A 159 9.16 -2.36 1.39
N ILE A 160 7.95 -2.74 1.80
CA ILE A 160 6.83 -1.80 1.99
C ILE A 160 7.26 -0.68 2.95
N ARG A 161 7.81 -1.03 4.12
CA ARG A 161 8.24 -0.04 5.11
C ARG A 161 9.31 0.90 4.56
N ILE A 162 10.30 0.37 3.84
CA ILE A 162 11.37 1.19 3.27
C ILE A 162 10.85 2.14 2.19
N TRP A 163 9.87 1.71 1.39
CA TRP A 163 9.21 2.61 0.44
C TRP A 163 8.48 3.77 1.12
N GLY A 164 7.83 3.52 2.26
CA GLY A 164 7.23 4.56 3.10
C GLY A 164 8.27 5.54 3.66
N ASN A 165 9.39 5.02 4.18
CA ASN A 165 10.51 5.84 4.65
C ASN A 165 11.12 6.68 3.53
N TYR A 166 11.25 6.11 2.32
CA TYR A 166 11.75 6.83 1.16
C TYR A 166 10.80 7.96 0.72
N ALA A 167 9.48 7.74 0.77
CA ALA A 167 8.51 8.80 0.54
C ALA A 167 8.68 9.94 1.56
N ALA A 168 8.80 9.63 2.85
CA ALA A 168 9.07 10.62 3.90
C ALA A 168 10.41 11.34 3.71
N PHE A 169 11.45 10.64 3.23
CA PHE A 169 12.73 11.26 2.86
C PHE A 169 12.57 12.29 1.73
N GLN A 170 11.80 11.96 0.67
CA GLN A 170 11.51 12.92 -0.41
C GLN A 170 10.75 14.15 0.08
N GLU A 171 9.78 13.96 0.99
CA GLU A 171 9.05 15.05 1.64
C GLU A 171 10.00 15.97 2.42
N GLN A 172 10.89 15.39 3.22
CA GLN A 172 11.85 16.17 4.00
C GLN A 172 12.87 16.88 3.10
N ARG A 173 13.34 16.23 2.03
CA ARG A 173 14.24 16.85 1.04
C ARG A 173 13.59 18.07 0.39
N ALA A 174 12.34 17.94 -0.06
CA ALA A 174 11.57 19.05 -0.63
C ALA A 174 11.31 20.17 0.39
N TYR A 175 11.06 19.82 1.67
CA TYR A 175 10.90 20.80 2.74
C TYR A 175 12.20 21.57 3.03
N ASN A 176 13.35 20.88 3.05
CA ASN A 176 14.65 21.54 3.22
C ASN A 176 14.97 22.47 2.03
N GLU A 177 14.64 22.05 0.81
CA GLU A 177 14.75 22.92 -0.37
C GLU A 177 13.91 24.20 -0.19
N LEU A 178 12.66 24.07 0.26
CA LEU A 178 11.78 25.22 0.56
C LEU A 178 12.39 26.16 1.60
N LEU A 179 12.86 25.63 2.73
CA LEU A 179 13.52 26.41 3.80
C LEU A 179 14.77 27.16 3.29
N SER A 180 15.51 26.57 2.36
CA SER A 180 16.70 27.21 1.79
C SER A 180 16.37 28.37 0.86
N THR A 181 15.24 28.29 0.14
CA THR A 181 14.80 29.30 -0.83
C THR A 181 13.95 30.42 -0.23
N GLU A 182 13.11 30.10 0.75
CA GLU A 182 12.17 31.02 1.38
C GLU A 182 12.49 31.13 2.87
N LYS A 183 13.31 32.13 3.21
CA LYS A 183 13.54 32.49 4.61
C LYS A 183 12.19 32.91 5.24
N ASP A 184 11.96 32.46 6.47
CA ASP A 184 10.74 32.72 7.27
C ASP A 184 9.47 31.98 6.83
N ILE A 185 9.56 30.92 6.03
CA ILE A 185 8.40 30.12 5.61
C ILE A 185 7.58 29.60 6.80
N GLU A 186 8.25 29.22 7.89
CA GLU A 186 7.62 28.73 9.12
C GLU A 186 6.87 29.81 9.88
N PHE A 187 7.30 31.07 9.75
CA PHE A 187 6.61 32.22 10.32
C PHE A 187 5.39 32.61 9.48
N ARG A 188 5.52 32.52 8.14
CA ARG A 188 4.42 32.85 7.21
C ARG A 188 3.32 31.79 7.16
N LEU A 189 3.69 30.51 7.33
CA LEU A 189 2.78 29.36 7.29
C LEU A 189 2.87 28.59 8.62
N PRO A 190 2.25 29.12 9.69
CA PRO A 190 2.38 28.51 11.02
C PRO A 190 1.73 27.12 11.07
N PHE A 191 0.69 26.89 10.26
CA PHE A 191 -0.08 25.65 10.30
C PHE A 191 0.65 24.51 9.56
N PRO A 192 0.81 23.33 10.18
CA PRO A 192 1.46 22.18 9.55
C PRO A 192 0.81 21.75 8.22
N ALA A 193 -0.52 21.82 8.12
CA ALA A 193 -1.25 21.44 6.91
C ALA A 193 -0.91 22.33 5.71
N GLU A 194 -0.71 23.63 5.92
CA GLU A 194 -0.34 24.56 4.84
C GLU A 194 1.08 24.28 4.34
N ARG A 195 2.00 24.00 5.26
CA ARG A 195 3.37 23.59 4.94
C ARG A 195 3.41 22.26 4.20
N GLU A 196 2.58 21.30 4.60
CA GLU A 196 2.44 20.02 3.90
C GLU A 196 1.95 20.22 2.46
N LEU A 197 0.90 21.03 2.25
CA LEU A 197 0.40 21.32 0.90
C LEU A 197 1.46 22.00 0.03
N LEU A 198 2.22 22.94 0.58
CA LEU A 198 3.31 23.60 -0.17
C LEU A 198 4.43 22.62 -0.52
N MET A 199 4.81 21.74 0.41
CA MET A 199 5.80 20.68 0.18
C MET A 199 5.31 19.69 -0.88
N LEU A 200 4.06 19.22 -0.79
CA LEU A 200 3.44 18.36 -1.79
C LEU A 200 3.37 19.04 -3.17
N SER A 201 3.21 20.37 -3.22
CA SER A 201 3.23 21.11 -4.48
C SER A 201 4.58 21.05 -5.20
N LYS A 202 5.70 21.01 -4.46
CA LYS A 202 7.05 20.81 -5.02
C LYS A 202 7.30 19.38 -5.50
N LEU A 203 6.59 18.42 -4.91
CA LEU A 203 6.66 17.00 -5.26
C LEU A 203 5.65 16.60 -6.33
N LYS A 204 4.75 17.51 -6.74
CA LYS A 204 3.73 17.24 -7.74
C LYS A 204 4.38 16.77 -9.05
N ASN A 205 3.88 15.66 -9.58
CA ASN A 205 4.37 14.98 -10.77
C ASN A 205 5.84 14.49 -10.68
N ARG A 206 6.49 14.51 -9.51
CA ARG A 206 7.82 13.90 -9.35
C ARG A 206 7.70 12.37 -9.36
N GLY A 207 8.37 11.73 -10.33
CA GLY A 207 8.23 10.30 -10.60
C GLY A 207 8.66 9.43 -9.42
N GLU A 208 9.75 9.82 -8.74
CA GLU A 208 10.33 9.08 -7.62
C GLU A 208 9.39 9.07 -6.42
N TYR A 209 8.77 10.20 -6.10
CA TYR A 209 7.82 10.32 -5.00
C TYR A 209 6.52 9.55 -5.27
N ILE A 210 5.98 9.67 -6.50
CA ILE A 210 4.79 8.92 -6.93
C ILE A 210 5.07 7.41 -6.89
N MET A 211 6.25 6.99 -7.35
CA MET A 211 6.68 5.59 -7.27
C MET A 211 6.79 5.14 -5.81
N ALA A 212 7.43 5.92 -4.94
CA ALA A 212 7.58 5.61 -3.53
C ALA A 212 6.23 5.38 -2.84
N LEU A 213 5.27 6.29 -3.03
CA LEU A 213 3.92 6.15 -2.47
C LEU A 213 3.17 4.93 -3.02
N ARG A 214 3.30 4.62 -4.31
CA ARG A 214 2.66 3.43 -4.92
C ARG A 214 3.23 2.14 -4.39
N SER A 215 4.56 2.03 -4.33
CA SER A 215 5.23 0.88 -3.78
C SER A 215 4.94 0.74 -2.28
N TYR A 216 4.82 1.86 -1.56
CA TYR A 216 4.43 1.84 -0.16
C TYR A 216 3.00 1.30 0.04
N LEU A 217 2.05 1.68 -0.81
CA LEU A 217 0.68 1.15 -0.74
C LEU A 217 0.63 -0.37 -0.99
N GLY A 218 1.60 -0.93 -1.72
CA GLY A 218 1.68 -2.37 -2.01
C GLY A 218 0.62 -2.87 -2.98
N GLY A 219 -0.11 -1.97 -3.66
CA GLY A 219 -1.16 -2.29 -4.63
C GLY A 219 -2.51 -1.67 -4.31
N PRO A 220 -3.52 -1.86 -5.19
CA PRO A 220 -4.86 -1.35 -4.96
C PRO A 220 -5.54 -2.07 -3.78
N PRO A 221 -6.46 -1.41 -3.06
CA PRO A 221 -7.28 -2.09 -2.06
C PRO A 221 -8.15 -3.19 -2.69
N PRO A 222 -8.52 -4.23 -1.93
CA PRO A 222 -9.51 -5.21 -2.36
C PRO A 222 -10.81 -4.53 -2.82
N ALA A 223 -11.47 -5.11 -3.81
CA ALA A 223 -12.75 -4.59 -4.29
C ALA A 223 -13.85 -4.85 -3.26
N ASP A 224 -13.89 -6.05 -2.68
CA ASP A 224 -14.78 -6.33 -1.55
C ASP A 224 -14.12 -5.83 -0.25
N PRO A 225 -14.73 -4.85 0.46
CA PRO A 225 -14.17 -4.32 1.70
C PRO A 225 -14.08 -5.38 2.81
N ASN A 226 -14.87 -6.46 2.74
CA ASN A 226 -14.86 -7.56 3.70
C ASN A 226 -13.94 -8.71 3.29
N GLU A 227 -13.29 -8.63 2.12
CA GLU A 227 -12.33 -9.65 1.70
C GLU A 227 -11.22 -9.81 2.74
N SER A 228 -10.89 -11.06 3.04
CA SER A 228 -9.81 -11.39 3.96
C SER A 228 -8.49 -10.87 3.40
N CYS A 229 -7.84 -10.00 4.19
CA CYS A 229 -6.54 -9.45 3.84
C CYS A 229 -5.46 -10.52 4.01
N THR A 230 -5.23 -11.26 2.93
CA THR A 230 -4.18 -12.29 2.85
C THR A 230 -2.94 -11.80 2.09
N ASP A 231 -2.98 -10.56 1.58
CA ASP A 231 -1.92 -9.94 0.80
C ASP A 231 -1.20 -8.82 1.57
N PHE A 232 0.07 -8.61 1.22
CA PHE A 232 0.93 -7.56 1.75
C PHE A 232 0.61 -6.19 1.14
N ARG A 233 -0.55 -5.63 1.49
CA ARG A 233 -0.97 -4.28 1.07
C ARG A 233 -1.08 -3.38 2.29
N LEU A 234 -0.68 -2.12 2.19
CA LEU A 234 -0.71 -1.21 3.35
C LEU A 234 -2.12 -1.07 3.93
N VAL A 235 -3.16 -1.08 3.08
CA VAL A 235 -4.56 -1.04 3.52
C VAL A 235 -4.96 -2.22 4.42
N CYS A 236 -4.30 -3.35 4.27
CA CYS A 236 -4.54 -4.55 5.07
C CYS A 236 -3.87 -4.50 6.44
N ILE A 237 -2.79 -3.72 6.55
CA ILE A 237 -1.92 -3.63 7.73
C ILE A 237 -2.28 -2.41 8.57
N ALA A 238 -2.37 -1.24 7.91
CA ALA A 238 -2.63 0.05 8.50
C ALA A 238 -3.56 0.87 7.59
N PRO A 239 -4.87 0.61 7.57
CA PRO A 239 -5.81 1.26 6.65
C PRO A 239 -5.88 2.80 6.83
N ASN A 240 -5.72 3.31 8.05
CA ASN A 240 -5.65 4.76 8.30
C ASN A 240 -4.40 5.40 7.69
N GLU A 241 -3.29 4.68 7.65
CA GLU A 241 -2.08 5.15 7.00
C GLU A 241 -2.16 5.05 5.49
N ALA A 242 -2.76 3.97 4.98
CA ALA A 242 -3.08 3.84 3.56
C ALA A 242 -3.96 4.99 3.06
N LEU A 243 -4.92 5.48 3.86
CA LEU A 243 -5.67 6.70 3.54
C LEU A 243 -4.75 7.90 3.35
N ARG A 244 -3.88 8.20 4.33
CA ARG A 244 -2.95 9.35 4.28
C ARG A 244 -1.99 9.25 3.09
N ALA A 245 -1.43 8.07 2.83
CA ALA A 245 -0.56 7.84 1.69
C ALA A 245 -1.32 7.99 0.35
N THR A 246 -2.59 7.56 0.30
CA THR A 246 -3.45 7.74 -0.88
C THR A 246 -3.82 9.20 -1.10
N ASP A 247 -4.12 9.97 -0.06
CA ASP A 247 -4.36 11.43 -0.15
C ASP A 247 -3.16 12.16 -0.74
N LYS A 248 -1.95 11.87 -0.23
CA LYS A 248 -0.68 12.40 -0.77
C LYS A 248 -0.48 11.99 -2.23
N LEU A 249 -0.79 10.74 -2.57
CA LEU A 249 -0.66 10.23 -3.93
C LEU A 249 -1.65 10.89 -4.90
N ILE A 250 -2.90 11.13 -4.47
CA ILE A 250 -3.90 11.88 -5.24
C ILE A 250 -3.39 13.30 -5.52
N TYR A 251 -2.87 13.97 -4.49
CA TYR A 251 -2.37 15.34 -4.64
C TYR A 251 -1.18 15.43 -5.61
N ALA A 252 -0.22 14.51 -5.47
CA ALA A 252 1.01 14.53 -6.25
C ALA A 252 0.85 13.98 -7.67
N SER A 253 -0.19 13.19 -7.96
CA SER A 253 -0.35 12.53 -9.25
C SER A 253 -0.88 13.45 -10.36
N PRO A 254 -0.58 13.12 -11.63
CA PRO A 254 -1.16 13.81 -12.78
C PRO A 254 -2.66 13.48 -12.93
N LYS A 255 -3.40 14.39 -13.59
CA LYS A 255 -4.87 14.37 -13.67
C LYS A 255 -5.44 13.09 -14.29
N ASP A 256 -4.76 12.54 -15.29
CA ASP A 256 -5.12 11.32 -16.04
C ASP A 256 -5.13 10.04 -15.19
N ARG A 257 -4.65 10.11 -13.95
CA ARG A 257 -4.58 8.96 -13.04
C ARG A 257 -5.51 9.09 -11.84
N LEU A 258 -6.21 10.22 -11.70
CA LEU A 258 -6.99 10.51 -10.49
C LEU A 258 -8.20 9.60 -10.34
N GLY A 259 -8.86 9.20 -11.43
CA GLY A 259 -10.04 8.36 -11.38
C GLY A 259 -9.84 7.07 -10.59
N MET A 260 -8.81 6.30 -10.95
CA MET A 260 -8.46 5.07 -10.25
C MET A 260 -7.96 5.31 -8.82
N LEU A 261 -7.31 6.44 -8.55
CA LEU A 261 -6.88 6.78 -7.19
C LEU A 261 -8.07 7.13 -6.28
N PHE A 262 -9.04 7.89 -6.77
CA PHE A 262 -10.29 8.17 -6.06
C PHE A 262 -11.10 6.89 -5.81
N LEU A 263 -11.18 6.00 -6.81
CA LEU A 263 -11.83 4.70 -6.66
C LEU A 263 -11.19 3.89 -5.52
N ASN A 264 -9.86 3.79 -5.52
CA ASN A 264 -9.12 3.11 -4.47
C ASN A 264 -9.33 3.79 -3.11
N HIS A 265 -9.32 5.12 -3.07
CA HIS A 265 -9.54 5.87 -1.84
C HIS A 265 -10.94 5.60 -1.23
N GLY A 266 -11.97 5.53 -2.07
CA GLY A 266 -13.33 5.15 -1.65
C GLY A 266 -13.39 3.75 -1.05
N ARG A 267 -12.69 2.77 -1.65
CA ARG A 267 -12.60 1.39 -1.13
C ARG A 267 -11.93 1.32 0.25
N ILE A 268 -10.88 2.12 0.49
CA ILE A 268 -10.24 2.18 1.82
C ILE A 268 -11.24 2.72 2.86
N TYR A 269 -12.01 3.77 2.53
CA TYR A 269 -13.06 4.26 3.43
C TYR A 269 -14.15 3.22 3.70
N LEU A 270 -14.60 2.47 2.69
CA LEU A 270 -15.56 1.37 2.90
C LEU A 270 -15.00 0.31 3.85
N ARG A 271 -13.73 -0.03 3.72
CA ARG A 271 -13.11 -0.99 4.66
C ARG A 271 -13.11 -0.47 6.10
N LEU A 272 -12.92 0.83 6.28
CA LEU A 272 -12.96 1.48 7.59
C LEU A 272 -14.39 1.75 8.11
N SER A 273 -15.44 1.55 7.30
CA SER A 273 -16.80 1.93 7.68
C SER A 273 -17.36 1.14 8.85
N ASN A 274 -16.85 -0.06 9.10
CA ASN A 274 -17.21 -0.86 10.28
C ASN A 274 -16.82 -0.16 11.59
N GLN A 275 -15.84 0.76 11.55
CA GLN A 275 -15.40 1.54 12.71
C GLN A 275 -16.21 2.84 12.87
N ASN A 276 -16.63 3.44 11.75
CA ASN A 276 -17.37 4.70 11.75
C ASN A 276 -18.21 4.86 10.48
N ILE A 277 -19.52 4.98 10.66
CA ILE A 277 -20.49 5.11 9.57
C ILE A 277 -20.25 6.34 8.68
N THR A 278 -19.61 7.40 9.21
CA THR A 278 -19.27 8.59 8.42
C THR A 278 -18.32 8.29 7.26
N TYR A 279 -17.54 7.20 7.34
CA TYR A 279 -16.71 6.75 6.24
C TYR A 279 -17.50 6.27 5.03
N ILE A 280 -18.77 5.86 5.19
CA ILE A 280 -19.62 5.50 4.04
C ILE A 280 -19.88 6.73 3.16
N ASN A 281 -20.19 7.87 3.77
CA ASN A 281 -20.41 9.11 3.01
C ASN A 281 -19.11 9.55 2.34
N LYS A 282 -17.98 9.50 3.05
CA LYS A 282 -16.67 9.79 2.44
C LYS A 282 -16.36 8.85 1.27
N ALA A 283 -16.68 7.56 1.38
CA ALA A 283 -16.49 6.61 0.30
C ALA A 283 -17.33 6.98 -0.93
N LEU A 284 -18.61 7.32 -0.74
CA LEU A 284 -19.49 7.79 -1.80
C LEU A 284 -18.94 9.06 -2.49
N ASP A 285 -18.48 10.05 -1.72
CA ASP A 285 -17.87 11.27 -2.27
C ASP A 285 -16.62 10.95 -3.11
N ARG A 286 -15.80 9.98 -2.66
CA ARG A 286 -14.62 9.55 -3.43
C ARG A 286 -15.02 8.80 -4.70
N PHE A 287 -16.03 7.95 -4.65
CA PHE A 287 -16.50 7.29 -5.87
C PHE A 287 -17.10 8.27 -6.86
N GLU A 288 -17.81 9.31 -6.40
CA GLU A 288 -18.30 10.37 -7.28
C GLU A 288 -17.14 11.05 -8.02
N GLY A 289 -16.06 11.44 -7.32
CA GLY A 289 -14.84 11.95 -7.96
C GLY A 289 -14.19 10.96 -8.94
N ALA A 290 -14.30 9.65 -8.68
CA ALA A 290 -13.84 8.62 -9.60
C ALA A 290 -14.70 8.48 -10.87
N THR A 291 -15.91 9.03 -10.91
CA THR A 291 -16.76 9.02 -12.10
C THR A 291 -16.35 10.06 -13.16
N GLU A 292 -15.52 11.04 -12.78
CA GLU A 292 -15.03 12.07 -13.72
C GLU A 292 -14.06 11.50 -14.78
N ASP A 293 -13.51 10.29 -14.54
CA ASP A 293 -12.59 9.61 -15.43
C ASP A 293 -13.21 8.33 -16.00
N ARG A 294 -13.20 8.24 -17.34
CA ARG A 294 -13.79 7.11 -18.09
C ARG A 294 -13.17 5.76 -17.69
N SER A 295 -11.91 5.74 -17.27
CA SER A 295 -11.22 4.50 -16.91
C SER A 295 -11.76 3.87 -15.61
N SER A 296 -12.30 4.68 -14.70
CA SER A 296 -12.83 4.26 -13.41
C SER A 296 -14.34 4.37 -13.29
N GLU A 297 -15.02 5.10 -14.18
CA GLU A 297 -16.45 5.41 -14.08
C GLU A 297 -17.33 4.17 -13.85
N ILE A 298 -17.18 3.12 -14.64
CA ILE A 298 -18.01 1.90 -14.52
C ILE A 298 -17.83 1.27 -13.13
N SER A 299 -16.58 1.09 -12.70
CA SER A 299 -16.27 0.52 -11.39
C SER A 299 -16.81 1.40 -10.27
N ALA A 300 -16.60 2.71 -10.34
CA ALA A 300 -17.06 3.66 -9.35
C ALA A 300 -18.58 3.64 -9.18
N ARG A 301 -19.33 3.62 -10.30
CA ARG A 301 -20.80 3.56 -10.27
C ARG A 301 -21.33 2.24 -9.73
N LEU A 302 -20.68 1.11 -10.04
CA LEU A 302 -21.02 -0.19 -9.47
C LEU A 302 -20.82 -0.18 -7.94
N GLU A 303 -19.70 0.35 -7.46
CA GLU A 303 -19.41 0.45 -6.03
C GLU A 303 -20.38 1.41 -5.33
N MET A 304 -20.67 2.59 -5.91
CA MET A 304 -21.69 3.52 -5.38
C MET A 304 -23.05 2.85 -5.27
N GLY A 305 -23.50 2.17 -6.34
CA GLY A 305 -24.78 1.47 -6.33
C GLY A 305 -24.84 0.39 -5.26
N ALA A 306 -23.77 -0.40 -5.09
CA ALA A 306 -23.69 -1.43 -4.06
C ALA A 306 -23.78 -0.84 -2.64
N VAL A 307 -23.03 0.24 -2.38
CA VAL A 307 -23.04 0.95 -1.10
C VAL A 307 -24.42 1.53 -0.80
N LEU A 308 -25.03 2.22 -1.77
CA LEU A 308 -26.37 2.81 -1.63
C LEU A 308 -27.43 1.73 -1.38
N ALA A 309 -27.36 0.60 -2.10
CA ALA A 309 -28.26 -0.53 -1.89
C ALA A 309 -28.10 -1.13 -0.48
N GLY A 310 -26.86 -1.27 0.01
CA GLY A 310 -26.58 -1.72 1.38
C GLY A 310 -27.15 -0.77 2.45
N GLN A 311 -27.19 0.53 2.17
CA GLN A 311 -27.84 1.55 3.01
C GLN A 311 -29.36 1.66 2.79
N LYS A 312 -29.97 0.74 2.02
CA LYS A 312 -31.39 0.76 1.62
C LYS A 312 -31.83 2.04 0.87
N ARG A 313 -30.88 2.79 0.32
CA ARG A 313 -31.11 3.99 -0.51
C ARG A 313 -31.39 3.56 -1.96
N TYR A 314 -32.41 2.74 -2.15
CA TYR A 314 -32.66 2.06 -3.43
C TYR A 314 -32.97 3.00 -4.59
N ASN A 315 -33.61 4.15 -4.35
CA ASN A 315 -33.87 5.14 -5.41
C ASN A 315 -32.57 5.72 -5.99
N GLU A 316 -31.57 5.94 -5.15
CA GLU A 316 -30.28 6.47 -5.60
C GLU A 316 -29.43 5.38 -6.24
N ALA A 317 -29.45 4.17 -5.67
CA ALA A 317 -28.82 3.01 -6.28
C ALA A 317 -29.40 2.70 -7.68
N TYR A 318 -30.72 2.86 -7.84
CA TYR A 318 -31.42 2.73 -9.12
C TYR A 318 -30.92 3.75 -10.15
N ARG A 319 -30.72 5.01 -9.75
CA ARG A 319 -30.14 6.04 -10.63
C ARG A 319 -28.76 5.64 -11.15
N GLN A 320 -27.91 5.05 -10.30
CA GLN A 320 -26.59 4.56 -10.73
C GLN A 320 -26.71 3.45 -11.78
N LEU A 321 -27.69 2.55 -11.64
CA LEU A 321 -27.95 1.50 -12.62
C LEU A 321 -28.42 2.03 -13.97
N SER A 322 -29.32 3.01 -14.00
CA SER A 322 -29.77 3.65 -15.24
C SER A 322 -28.58 4.33 -15.96
N ILE A 323 -27.68 5.00 -15.23
CA ILE A 323 -26.48 5.59 -15.82
C ILE A 323 -25.53 4.50 -16.35
N LEU A 324 -25.28 3.44 -15.58
CA LEU A 324 -24.45 2.31 -16.01
C LEU A 324 -24.99 1.66 -17.29
N GLN A 325 -26.31 1.56 -17.43
CA GLN A 325 -26.92 1.05 -18.65
C GLN A 325 -26.62 1.92 -19.88
N VAL A 326 -26.57 3.24 -19.72
CA VAL A 326 -26.17 4.16 -20.80
C VAL A 326 -24.68 4.03 -21.10
N VAL A 327 -23.82 4.06 -20.06
CA VAL A 327 -22.36 4.07 -20.20
C VAL A 327 -21.82 2.76 -20.79
N MET A 328 -22.33 1.62 -20.32
CA MET A 328 -21.90 0.29 -20.78
C MET A 328 -22.65 -0.18 -22.04
N GLY A 329 -23.75 0.48 -22.39
CA GLY A 329 -24.55 0.19 -23.58
C GLY A 329 -25.10 -1.26 -23.61
N PRO A 330 -25.24 -1.86 -24.80
CA PRO A 330 -25.89 -3.17 -24.97
C PRO A 330 -25.22 -4.32 -24.21
N GLN A 331 -23.94 -4.17 -23.84
CA GLN A 331 -23.17 -5.19 -23.13
C GLN A 331 -23.42 -5.18 -21.62
N VAL A 332 -24.13 -4.17 -21.09
CA VAL A 332 -24.38 -4.03 -19.64
C VAL A 332 -25.03 -5.29 -19.04
N LYS A 333 -26.02 -5.85 -19.76
CA LYS A 333 -26.70 -7.09 -19.36
C LYS A 333 -25.80 -8.31 -19.48
N ARG A 334 -24.54 -8.23 -19.93
CA ARG A 334 -23.59 -9.36 -19.86
C ARG A 334 -22.66 -9.27 -18.65
N SER A 335 -22.52 -8.09 -18.03
CA SER A 335 -21.72 -7.95 -16.81
C SER A 335 -22.40 -8.68 -15.65
N ARG A 336 -21.61 -9.53 -14.99
CA ARG A 336 -22.05 -10.29 -13.82
C ARG A 336 -22.32 -9.35 -12.65
N GLU A 337 -21.42 -8.41 -12.44
CA GLU A 337 -21.43 -7.41 -11.37
C GLU A 337 -22.68 -6.54 -11.48
N PHE A 338 -22.94 -6.03 -12.69
CA PHE A 338 -24.14 -5.24 -12.95
C PHE A 338 -25.42 -6.02 -12.69
N ARG A 339 -25.52 -7.27 -13.18
CA ARG A 339 -26.72 -8.11 -12.95
C ARG A 339 -27.00 -8.35 -11.48
N VAL A 340 -25.96 -8.68 -10.71
CA VAL A 340 -26.08 -8.92 -9.27
C VAL A 340 -26.58 -7.67 -8.58
N LEU A 341 -25.98 -6.52 -8.88
CA LEU A 341 -26.39 -5.24 -8.31
C LEU A 341 -27.82 -4.85 -8.73
N ALA A 342 -28.15 -4.96 -10.01
CA ALA A 342 -29.48 -4.65 -10.55
C ALA A 342 -30.57 -5.47 -9.87
N ARG A 343 -30.33 -6.77 -9.72
CA ARG A 343 -31.23 -7.66 -8.98
C ARG A 343 -31.39 -7.23 -7.53
N GLN A 344 -30.29 -6.94 -6.83
CA GLN A 344 -30.32 -6.50 -5.44
C GLN A 344 -31.14 -5.22 -5.26
N VAL A 345 -30.90 -4.21 -6.08
CA VAL A 345 -31.60 -2.92 -6.02
C VAL A 345 -33.08 -3.08 -6.32
N LEU A 346 -33.43 -3.80 -7.39
CA LEU A 346 -34.82 -4.00 -7.80
C LEU A 346 -35.60 -4.80 -6.75
N MET A 347 -35.05 -5.90 -6.25
CA MET A 347 -35.68 -6.66 -5.15
C MET A 347 -35.85 -5.81 -3.89
N GLY A 348 -34.82 -5.05 -3.51
CA GLY A 348 -34.87 -4.15 -2.36
C GLY A 348 -35.92 -3.05 -2.48
N SER A 349 -36.21 -2.61 -3.71
CA SER A 349 -37.28 -1.65 -4.04
C SER A 349 -38.67 -2.28 -4.22
N GLY A 350 -38.83 -3.60 -4.05
CA GLY A 350 -40.10 -4.31 -4.24
C GLY A 350 -40.44 -4.65 -5.70
N ARG A 351 -39.53 -4.41 -6.64
CA ARG A 351 -39.69 -4.64 -8.08
C ARG A 351 -39.22 -6.05 -8.47
N PHE A 352 -39.90 -7.06 -7.93
CA PHE A 352 -39.46 -8.46 -8.04
C PHE A 352 -39.50 -9.01 -9.48
N VAL A 353 -40.50 -8.61 -10.27
CA VAL A 353 -40.65 -9.05 -11.67
C VAL A 353 -39.51 -8.52 -12.53
N GLU A 354 -39.14 -7.26 -12.35
CA GLU A 354 -38.04 -6.63 -13.07
C GLU A 354 -36.68 -7.13 -12.60
N ALA A 355 -36.53 -7.42 -11.29
CA ALA A 355 -35.30 -8.00 -10.75
C ALA A 355 -34.97 -9.35 -11.40
N ASP A 356 -36.00 -10.13 -11.70
CA ASP A 356 -35.89 -11.44 -12.33
C ASP A 356 -35.32 -11.40 -13.75
N CYS A 357 -35.46 -10.26 -14.44
CA CYS A 357 -34.85 -10.02 -15.75
C CYS A 357 -33.31 -9.99 -15.70
N PHE A 358 -32.72 -9.80 -14.53
CA PHE A 358 -31.27 -9.82 -14.32
C PHE A 358 -30.78 -11.13 -13.70
N SER A 359 -31.64 -12.14 -13.52
CA SER A 359 -31.23 -13.47 -13.06
C SER A 359 -30.30 -14.17 -14.06
N PHE A 360 -29.41 -15.04 -13.56
CA PHE A 360 -28.55 -15.86 -14.43
C PHE A 360 -29.34 -16.84 -15.30
N ASP A 361 -30.51 -17.27 -14.80
CA ASP A 361 -31.40 -18.21 -15.48
C ASP A 361 -32.47 -17.53 -16.34
N ALA A 362 -32.46 -16.19 -16.47
CA ALA A 362 -33.49 -15.43 -17.21
C ALA A 362 -33.66 -15.91 -18.67
N ASN A 363 -32.63 -16.53 -19.25
CA ASN A 363 -32.62 -17.01 -20.64
C ASN A 363 -32.75 -18.54 -20.78
N ARG A 364 -32.82 -19.32 -19.69
CA ARG A 364 -32.83 -20.80 -19.76
C ARG A 364 -34.13 -21.43 -20.30
N GLY A 365 -35.13 -20.62 -20.67
CA GLY A 365 -36.41 -21.08 -21.23
C GLY A 365 -37.04 -20.14 -22.25
N GLY A 366 -36.25 -19.27 -22.89
CA GLY A 366 -36.74 -18.18 -23.75
C GLY A 366 -36.82 -16.84 -23.02
N ALA A 367 -36.92 -15.74 -23.79
CA ALA A 367 -37.00 -14.39 -23.21
C ALA A 367 -38.37 -14.21 -22.52
N ARG A 368 -38.35 -13.98 -21.20
CA ARG A 368 -39.57 -13.70 -20.43
C ARG A 368 -40.23 -12.41 -20.98
N PRO A 369 -41.56 -12.36 -21.20
CA PRO A 369 -42.23 -11.20 -21.81
C PRO A 369 -41.93 -9.87 -21.11
N ALA A 370 -41.89 -9.87 -19.77
CA ALA A 370 -41.56 -8.69 -18.96
C ALA A 370 -40.12 -8.18 -19.14
N CYS A 371 -39.23 -8.97 -19.78
CA CYS A 371 -37.80 -8.68 -19.89
C CYS A 371 -37.36 -8.32 -21.31
N ILE A 372 -38.22 -8.50 -22.31
CA ILE A 372 -37.90 -8.28 -23.74
C ILE A 372 -37.54 -6.81 -23.99
N ASP A 373 -38.32 -5.88 -23.42
CA ASP A 373 -38.13 -4.44 -23.60
C ASP A 373 -37.72 -3.69 -22.33
N PHE A 374 -37.42 -4.43 -21.24
CA PHE A 374 -37.10 -3.79 -19.96
C PHE A 374 -35.73 -3.10 -19.99
N VAL A 375 -35.76 -1.78 -19.77
CA VAL A 375 -34.63 -0.85 -19.67
C VAL A 375 -34.82 -0.07 -18.35
N LEU A 376 -33.73 0.10 -17.59
CA LEU A 376 -33.73 0.82 -16.31
C LEU A 376 -33.88 2.33 -16.46
#